data_AF-A0A6I6K4A2-F1
#
_entry.id   AF-A0A6I6K4A2-F1
#
_cell.length_a   1.000
_cell.length_b   1.000
_cell.length_c   1.000
_cell.angle_alpha   90.00
_cell.angle_beta   90.00
_cell.angle_gamma   90.00
#
_symmetry.space_group_name_H-M   'P 1'
#
loop_
_entity.id
_entity.type
_entity.pdbx_description
1 polymer ?
#
loop_
_entity_poly.entity_id
_entity_poly.type
_entity_poly.pdbx_seq_one_letter_code
_entity_poly.pdbx_strand_id
1 'polypeptide(L)'
;MSLENPINGYGGYNAIEIDKGVLLFSRTSEGFKLFHDYMGLFMDNLYNPLCNNTYFNLHYIESGAPELREKCDIALKYPKKHLPLKIPVKDECFTDTNVLSDSLTVKKNGWEPTPEQIQKITDYVVGVHIPVRGDTFNISTLQEIAGGESYNSLLLDGSMADFKYEKVFVELAGKMEKCSDSIKKQTLVQVMKDMASEILKRDYPNIRKESQPSFNNERHIARIPLQKKKGRQL
;
A
#
# COMPACT_ATOMS: atom_id res chain seq x y z
N MET A 1 19.17 26.81 -5.08
CA MET A 1 18.63 26.77 -3.71
C MET A 1 17.94 25.44 -3.55
N SER A 2 18.46 24.57 -2.69
CA SER A 2 17.92 23.25 -2.41
C SER A 2 16.53 23.39 -1.76
N LEU A 3 15.54 22.68 -2.31
CA LEU A 3 14.27 22.43 -1.63
C LEU A 3 14.59 21.54 -0.42
N GLU A 4 14.87 22.17 0.72
CA GLU A 4 14.89 21.47 2.00
C GLU A 4 13.49 20.88 2.22
N ASN A 5 13.39 19.56 2.16
CA ASN A 5 12.23 18.83 2.63
C ASN A 5 11.99 19.24 4.10
N PRO A 6 10.86 19.87 4.48
CA PRO A 6 10.65 20.42 5.82
C PRO A 6 10.39 19.33 6.88
N ILE A 7 10.91 18.10 6.68
CA ILE A 7 10.43 16.88 7.33
C ILE A 7 11.52 16.16 8.15
N ASN A 8 12.73 16.69 8.26
CA ASN A 8 13.78 16.04 9.08
C ASN A 8 14.13 16.93 10.28
N GLY A 9 13.42 16.74 11.39
CA GLY A 9 13.63 17.44 12.65
C GLY A 9 13.54 16.50 13.85
N TYR A 10 14.33 16.78 14.89
CA TYR A 10 14.24 16.09 16.18
C TYR A 10 12.86 16.37 16.82
N GLY A 11 12.11 15.31 17.15
CA GLY A 11 10.81 15.42 17.84
C GLY A 11 9.56 15.13 17.00
N GLY A 12 9.71 14.51 15.82
CA GLY A 12 8.58 13.99 15.05
C GLY A 12 8.75 12.52 14.69
N TYR A 13 7.62 11.84 14.46
CA TYR A 13 7.54 10.43 14.10
C TYR A 13 6.62 10.21 12.90
N ASN A 14 6.97 9.22 12.09
CA ASN A 14 6.04 8.61 11.15
C ASN A 14 5.49 7.32 11.79
N ALA A 15 4.22 7.01 11.52
CA ALA A 15 3.63 5.76 11.98
C ALA A 15 2.85 5.07 10.86
N ILE A 16 2.92 3.73 10.87
CA ILE A 16 2.07 2.84 10.08
C ILE A 16 1.15 2.13 11.05
N GLU A 17 -0.15 2.37 10.95
CA GLU A 17 -1.18 1.71 11.75
C GLU A 17 -1.88 0.64 10.90
N ILE A 18 -1.92 -0.58 11.41
CA ILE A 18 -2.63 -1.74 10.86
C ILE A 18 -3.37 -2.47 12.00
N ASP A 19 -4.10 -3.55 11.68
CA ASP A 19 -4.89 -4.32 12.66
C ASP A 19 -4.09 -4.77 13.90
N LYS A 20 -2.79 -5.06 13.72
CA LYS A 20 -1.91 -5.51 14.82
C LYS A 20 -1.47 -4.40 15.77
N GLY A 21 -1.59 -3.14 15.38
CA GLY A 21 -1.08 -1.99 16.13
C GLY A 21 -0.26 -1.05 15.25
N VAL A 22 0.67 -0.34 15.88
CA VAL A 22 1.41 0.76 15.27
C VAL A 22 2.89 0.42 15.16
N LEU A 23 3.44 0.54 13.95
CA LEU A 23 4.89 0.65 13.76
C LEU A 23 5.26 2.13 13.81
N LEU A 24 6.17 2.48 14.73
CA LEU A 24 6.58 3.86 14.97
C LEU A 24 8.02 4.07 14.52
N PHE A 25 8.27 5.16 13.81
CA PHE A 25 9.56 5.48 13.20
C PHE A 25 9.98 6.89 13.56
N SER A 26 11.22 7.06 14.02
CA SER A 26 11.75 8.41 14.19
C SER A 26 12.00 9.07 12.83
N ARG A 27 12.05 10.40 12.80
CA ARG A 27 12.40 11.17 11.59
C ARG A 27 13.89 11.47 11.48
N THR A 28 14.73 10.66 12.14
CA THR A 28 16.16 10.60 11.77
C THR A 28 16.30 9.97 10.40
N SER A 29 17.47 10.10 9.77
CA SER A 29 17.74 9.48 8.47
C SER A 29 17.53 7.95 8.51
N GLU A 30 17.94 7.30 9.59
CA GLU A 30 17.79 5.86 9.78
C GLU A 30 16.34 5.45 10.03
N GLY A 31 15.62 6.18 10.88
CA GLY A 31 14.20 5.91 11.15
C GLY A 31 13.33 6.14 9.92
N PHE A 32 13.60 7.20 9.15
CA PHE A 32 12.92 7.47 7.88
C PHE A 32 13.22 6.40 6.83
N LYS A 33 14.46 5.93 6.74
CA LYS A 33 14.81 4.80 5.87
C LYS A 33 14.06 3.53 6.30
N LEU A 34 14.00 3.24 7.60
CA LEU A 34 13.26 2.07 8.10
C LEU A 34 11.76 2.17 7.79
N PHE A 35 11.15 3.34 7.97
CA PHE A 35 9.77 3.60 7.56
C PHE A 35 9.57 3.27 6.07
N HIS A 36 10.47 3.75 5.21
CA HIS A 36 10.42 3.50 3.78
C HIS A 36 10.58 2.01 3.44
N ASP A 37 11.48 1.31 4.13
CA ASP A 37 11.70 -0.13 3.95
C ASP A 37 10.46 -0.94 4.37
N TYR A 38 9.75 -0.53 5.43
CA TYR A 38 8.47 -1.14 5.80
C TYR A 38 7.36 -0.83 4.80
N MET A 39 7.24 0.42 4.32
CA MET A 39 6.30 0.76 3.26
C MET A 39 6.51 -0.12 2.03
N GLY A 40 7.75 -0.26 1.56
CA GLY A 40 8.11 -1.15 0.47
C GLY A 40 7.78 -2.61 0.78
N LEU A 41 8.13 -3.12 1.97
CA LEU A 41 7.79 -4.49 2.38
C LEU A 41 6.29 -4.76 2.31
N PHE A 42 5.47 -3.86 2.83
CA PHE A 42 4.02 -4.03 2.83
C PHE A 42 3.44 -3.93 1.41
N MET A 43 3.91 -2.98 0.59
CA MET A 43 3.52 -2.86 -0.82
C MET A 43 3.90 -4.10 -1.62
N ASP A 44 5.14 -4.56 -1.52
CA ASP A 44 5.64 -5.77 -2.19
C ASP A 44 4.86 -7.03 -1.79
N ASN A 45 4.13 -6.99 -0.66
CA ASN A 45 3.32 -8.09 -0.13
C ASN A 45 1.81 -7.79 -0.11
N LEU A 46 1.30 -6.78 -0.84
CA LEU A 46 -0.12 -6.42 -0.81
C LEU A 46 -1.04 -7.61 -1.19
N TYR A 47 -0.60 -8.42 -2.15
CA TYR A 47 -1.31 -9.63 -2.60
C TYR A 47 -0.96 -10.89 -1.78
N ASN A 48 -0.06 -10.81 -0.81
CA ASN A 48 0.33 -11.95 0.01
C ASN A 48 -0.78 -12.27 1.04
N PRO A 49 -1.32 -13.50 1.11
CA PRO A 49 -2.33 -13.87 2.11
C PRO A 49 -1.88 -13.68 3.57
N LEU A 50 -0.58 -13.69 3.85
CA LEU A 50 -0.03 -13.43 5.18
C LEU A 50 -0.01 -11.93 5.55
N CYS A 51 -0.25 -11.05 4.57
CA CYS A 51 -0.35 -9.60 4.72
C CYS A 51 -1.82 -9.13 4.71
N ASN A 52 -2.68 -9.86 5.41
CA ASN A 52 -4.12 -9.66 5.39
C ASN A 52 -4.58 -8.68 6.48
N ASN A 53 -4.27 -7.41 6.31
CA ASN A 53 -4.82 -6.34 7.16
C ASN A 53 -6.13 -5.81 6.58
N THR A 54 -6.96 -5.19 7.42
CA THR A 54 -8.19 -4.50 6.97
C THR A 54 -7.93 -3.07 6.52
N TYR A 55 -6.93 -2.39 7.11
CA TYR A 55 -6.55 -1.02 6.77
C TYR A 55 -5.03 -0.82 6.86
N PHE A 56 -4.58 0.32 6.32
CA PHE A 56 -3.18 0.73 6.36
C PHE A 56 -3.08 2.26 6.46
N ASN A 57 -3.16 2.75 7.69
CA ASN A 57 -3.20 4.19 7.93
C ASN A 57 -1.78 4.73 8.15
N LEU A 58 -1.55 5.94 7.63
CA LEU A 58 -0.28 6.63 7.76
C LEU A 58 -0.46 7.86 8.64
N HIS A 59 0.39 7.95 9.65
CA HIS A 59 0.33 8.98 10.67
C HIS A 59 1.58 9.83 10.68
N TYR A 60 1.38 11.13 10.87
CA TYR A 60 2.42 12.07 11.23
C TYR A 60 2.19 12.58 12.65
N ILE A 61 3.19 12.46 13.51
CA ILE A 61 3.13 12.81 14.92
C ILE A 61 4.26 13.80 15.21
N GLU A 62 3.96 14.93 15.84
CA GLU A 62 4.97 15.82 16.42
C GLU A 62 4.87 15.73 17.93
N SER A 63 5.87 15.12 18.55
CA SER A 63 5.92 14.97 19.99
C SER A 63 7.35 14.80 20.48
N GLY A 64 7.70 15.57 21.52
CA GLY A 64 8.97 15.44 22.22
C GLY A 64 9.00 14.32 23.27
N ALA A 65 7.89 13.60 23.42
CA ALA A 65 7.67 12.61 24.48
C ALA A 65 8.76 11.51 24.49
N PRO A 66 9.52 11.35 25.59
CA PRO A 66 10.59 10.36 25.68
C PRO A 66 10.13 8.92 25.44
N GLU A 67 8.91 8.57 25.88
CA GLU A 67 8.33 7.23 25.73
C GLU A 67 8.15 6.82 24.26
N LEU A 68 7.94 7.77 23.35
CA LEU A 68 7.86 7.48 21.92
C LEU A 68 9.23 7.11 21.35
N ARG A 69 10.31 7.68 21.89
CA ARG A 69 11.68 7.32 21.50
C ARG A 69 12.01 5.90 21.88
N GLU A 70 11.45 5.36 22.96
CA GLU A 70 11.66 3.98 23.37
C GLU A 70 10.89 2.99 22.49
N LYS A 71 9.74 3.41 21.95
CA LYS A 71 8.84 2.60 21.12
C LYS A 71 9.13 2.66 19.63
N CYS A 72 9.87 3.66 19.14
CA CYS A 72 10.19 3.79 17.72
C CYS A 72 11.37 2.91 17.28
N ASP A 73 11.50 2.67 15.98
CA ASP A 73 12.67 2.06 15.33
C ASP A 73 13.08 0.70 15.91
N ILE A 74 12.12 -0.11 16.39
CA ILE A 74 12.38 -1.38 17.09
C ILE A 74 13.29 -2.32 16.30
N ALA A 75 13.12 -2.37 14.98
CA ALA A 75 13.97 -3.21 14.12
C ALA A 75 15.45 -2.77 14.11
N LEU A 76 15.73 -1.47 14.23
CA LEU A 76 17.09 -0.94 14.33
C LEU A 76 17.70 -1.15 15.72
N LYS A 77 16.87 -1.15 16.77
CA LYS A 77 17.31 -1.42 18.15
C LYS A 77 17.71 -2.88 18.36
N TYR A 78 17.01 -3.82 17.72
CA TYR A 78 17.28 -5.25 17.84
C TYR A 78 17.49 -5.91 16.46
N PRO A 79 18.54 -5.52 15.71
CA PRO A 79 18.71 -5.88 14.30
C PRO A 79 18.87 -7.39 14.08
N LYS A 80 19.57 -8.10 14.96
CA LYS A 80 19.72 -9.56 14.89
C LYS A 80 18.38 -10.32 14.94
N LYS A 81 17.34 -9.69 15.52
CA LYS A 81 16.02 -10.29 15.71
C LYS A 81 15.05 -9.92 14.59
N HIS A 82 15.18 -8.72 14.02
CA HIS A 82 14.16 -8.14 13.13
C HIS A 82 14.64 -7.88 11.70
N LEU A 83 15.94 -7.96 11.43
CA LEU A 83 16.50 -7.77 10.10
C LEU A 83 17.02 -9.10 9.52
N PRO A 84 16.85 -9.34 8.20
CA PRO A 84 16.11 -8.50 7.25
C PRO A 84 14.60 -8.52 7.55
N LEU A 85 13.91 -7.46 7.15
CA LEU A 85 12.46 -7.31 7.34
C LEU A 85 11.69 -8.41 6.58
N LYS A 86 10.58 -8.89 7.16
CA LYS A 86 9.76 -9.99 6.61
C LYS A 86 8.29 -9.84 7.00
N ILE A 87 7.41 -10.42 6.18
CA ILE A 87 6.00 -10.64 6.50
C ILE A 87 5.82 -12.08 7.04
N PRO A 88 5.02 -12.29 8.10
CA PRO A 88 4.40 -11.27 8.94
C PRO A 88 5.44 -10.55 9.81
N VAL A 89 5.21 -9.26 10.06
CA VAL A 89 6.01 -8.49 11.02
C VAL A 89 5.78 -9.07 12.42
N LYS A 90 6.87 -9.22 13.20
CA LYS A 90 6.82 -9.75 14.56
C LYS A 90 6.04 -8.80 15.48
N ASP A 91 5.21 -9.36 16.34
CA ASP A 91 4.28 -8.58 17.18
C ASP A 91 4.99 -7.58 18.11
N GLU A 92 6.19 -7.93 18.59
CA GLU A 92 7.02 -7.06 19.42
C GLU A 92 7.59 -5.82 18.69
N CYS A 93 7.47 -5.73 17.36
CA CYS A 93 7.77 -4.51 16.62
C CYS A 93 6.65 -3.47 16.73
N PHE A 94 5.44 -3.87 17.12
CA PHE A 94 4.28 -3.00 17.23
C PHE A 94 4.14 -2.42 18.63
N THR A 95 3.61 -1.21 18.69
CA THR A 95 3.12 -0.58 19.91
C THR A 95 1.61 -0.35 19.82
N ASP A 96 0.96 -0.12 20.96
CA ASP A 96 -0.45 0.23 21.04
C ASP A 96 -0.77 1.54 20.33
N THR A 97 -2.04 1.69 19.92
CA THR A 97 -2.57 2.90 19.24
C THR A 97 -2.60 4.15 20.12
N ASN A 98 -2.35 4.02 21.43
CA ASN A 98 -2.23 5.18 22.34
C ASN A 98 -1.13 6.16 21.93
N VAL A 99 -0.10 5.70 21.19
CA VAL A 99 0.96 6.57 20.67
C VAL A 99 0.48 7.54 19.60
N LEU A 100 -0.73 7.34 19.06
CA LEU A 100 -1.31 8.16 18.00
C LEU A 100 -2.11 9.36 18.53
N SER A 101 -2.18 9.59 19.86
CA SER A 101 -2.98 10.67 20.45
C SER A 101 -2.63 12.05 19.90
N ASP A 102 -1.36 12.26 19.58
CA ASP A 102 -0.81 13.53 19.09
C ASP A 102 -0.61 13.52 17.56
N SER A 103 -1.34 12.65 16.85
CA SER A 103 -1.27 12.58 15.39
C SER A 103 -1.84 13.86 14.77
N LEU A 104 -0.98 14.62 14.09
CA LEU A 104 -1.35 15.86 13.39
C LEU A 104 -2.05 15.58 12.07
N THR A 105 -1.55 14.58 11.34
CA THR A 105 -2.09 14.17 10.04
C THR A 105 -2.31 12.67 10.03
N VAL A 106 -3.47 12.26 9.50
CA VAL A 106 -3.81 10.86 9.30
C VAL A 106 -4.31 10.67 7.88
N LYS A 107 -3.65 9.81 7.11
CA LYS A 107 -4.22 9.30 5.86
C LYS A 107 -4.80 7.92 6.12
N LYS A 108 -6.12 7.86 6.05
CA LYS A 108 -6.86 6.61 6.18
C LYS A 108 -6.89 5.91 4.85
N ASN A 109 -6.40 4.69 4.80
CA ASN A 109 -6.43 3.86 3.60
C ASN A 109 -7.03 2.50 3.94
N GLY A 110 -7.82 1.96 3.01
CA GLY A 110 -8.10 0.55 2.99
C GLY A 110 -6.83 -0.26 2.71
N TRP A 111 -6.96 -1.58 2.76
CA TRP A 111 -5.89 -2.49 2.41
C TRP A 111 -6.37 -3.49 1.38
N GLU A 112 -7.18 -3.09 0.41
CA GLU A 112 -7.65 -3.96 -0.66
C GLU A 112 -6.49 -4.32 -1.61
N PRO A 113 -6.40 -5.58 -2.08
CA PRO A 113 -5.35 -6.00 -3.02
C PRO A 113 -5.72 -5.58 -4.44
N THR A 114 -5.62 -4.28 -4.74
CA THR A 114 -5.93 -3.71 -6.06
C THR A 114 -4.87 -2.73 -6.54
N PRO A 115 -4.73 -2.52 -7.86
CA PRO A 115 -3.82 -1.52 -8.42
C PRO A 115 -4.12 -0.09 -7.94
N GLU A 116 -5.40 0.27 -7.82
CA GLU A 116 -5.81 1.60 -7.35
C GLU A 116 -5.40 1.83 -5.89
N GLN A 117 -5.39 0.76 -5.08
CA GLN A 117 -4.97 0.86 -3.69
C GLN A 117 -3.46 1.05 -3.56
N ILE A 118 -2.67 0.42 -4.44
CA ILE A 118 -1.24 0.71 -4.57
C ILE A 118 -1.03 2.20 -4.85
N GLN A 119 -1.66 2.71 -5.91
CA GLN A 119 -1.53 4.11 -6.32
C GLN A 119 -1.89 5.08 -5.19
N LYS A 120 -3.03 4.86 -4.51
CA LYS A 120 -3.47 5.70 -3.38
C LYS A 120 -2.43 5.79 -2.28
N ILE A 121 -1.72 4.69 -1.98
CA ILE A 121 -0.74 4.64 -0.89
C ILE A 121 0.60 5.22 -1.33
N THR A 122 1.06 4.90 -2.53
CA THR A 122 2.35 5.40 -3.07
C THR A 122 2.31 6.90 -3.33
N ASP A 123 1.16 7.46 -3.72
CA ASP A 123 1.00 8.90 -4.00
C ASP A 123 1.00 9.77 -2.74
N TYR A 124 0.98 9.18 -1.54
CA TYR A 124 0.89 9.95 -0.30
C TYR A 124 2.16 10.73 0.02
N VAL A 125 3.32 10.11 -0.17
CA VAL A 125 4.56 10.71 0.31
C VAL A 125 5.15 11.50 -0.86
N VAL A 126 4.69 12.76 -1.00
CA VAL A 126 5.15 13.66 -2.06
C VAL A 126 6.68 13.71 -2.09
N GLY A 127 7.26 13.41 -3.26
CA GLY A 127 8.71 13.38 -3.45
C GLY A 127 9.41 12.09 -2.98
N VAL A 128 8.66 11.08 -2.55
CA VAL A 128 9.17 9.81 -2.04
C VAL A 128 8.51 8.68 -2.83
N HIS A 129 9.25 8.17 -3.81
CA HIS A 129 8.80 7.03 -4.60
C HIS A 129 8.94 5.76 -3.76
N ILE A 130 7.80 5.16 -3.37
CA ILE A 130 7.76 3.82 -2.79
C ILE A 130 7.68 2.83 -3.95
N PRO A 131 8.78 2.16 -4.32
CA PRO A 131 8.77 1.23 -5.43
C PRO A 131 7.95 0.00 -5.05
N VAL A 132 7.07 -0.41 -5.96
CA VAL A 132 6.39 -1.71 -5.89
C VAL A 132 7.15 -2.68 -6.77
N ARG A 133 7.57 -3.82 -6.20
CA ARG A 133 8.48 -4.75 -6.85
C ARG A 133 7.92 -6.17 -6.86
N GLY A 134 8.60 -7.02 -7.63
CA GLY A 134 8.37 -8.46 -7.62
C GLY A 134 6.95 -8.82 -8.00
N ASP A 135 6.36 -9.75 -7.26
CA ASP A 135 5.06 -10.31 -7.60
C ASP A 135 3.93 -9.28 -7.50
N THR A 136 3.98 -8.32 -6.57
CA THR A 136 2.91 -7.30 -6.49
C THR A 136 2.85 -6.46 -7.77
N PHE A 137 4.00 -6.03 -8.30
CA PHE A 137 4.04 -5.30 -9.57
C PHE A 137 3.52 -6.16 -10.74
N ASN A 138 3.96 -7.42 -10.82
CA ASN A 138 3.49 -8.33 -11.88
C ASN A 138 1.98 -8.57 -11.79
N ILE A 139 1.45 -8.79 -10.59
CA ILE A 139 0.03 -9.04 -10.37
C ILE A 139 -0.80 -7.79 -10.70
N SER A 140 -0.39 -6.59 -10.24
CA SER A 140 -1.13 -5.36 -10.51
C SER A 140 -1.18 -5.06 -12.00
N THR A 141 -0.05 -5.14 -12.70
CA THR A 141 0.00 -4.95 -14.17
C THR A 141 -0.89 -5.95 -14.90
N LEU A 142 -0.88 -7.24 -14.51
CA LEU A 142 -1.76 -8.23 -15.13
C LEU A 142 -3.23 -7.95 -14.84
N GLN A 143 -3.59 -7.49 -13.64
CA GLN A 143 -4.98 -7.14 -13.30
C GLN A 143 -5.48 -5.95 -14.12
N GLU A 144 -4.67 -4.92 -14.30
CA GLU A 144 -5.02 -3.75 -15.10
C GLU A 144 -5.16 -4.12 -16.59
N ILE A 145 -4.23 -4.91 -17.14
CA ILE A 145 -4.35 -5.41 -18.51
C ILE A 145 -5.61 -6.28 -18.67
N ALA A 146 -5.91 -7.16 -17.71
CA ALA A 146 -7.14 -7.95 -17.72
C ALA A 146 -8.40 -7.07 -17.62
N GLY A 147 -8.32 -5.97 -16.88
CA GLY A 147 -9.36 -4.93 -16.76
C GLY A 147 -9.56 -4.12 -18.05
N GLY A 148 -8.56 -4.10 -18.93
CA GLY A 148 -8.60 -3.40 -20.22
C GLY A 148 -7.74 -2.15 -20.29
N GLU A 149 -6.92 -1.88 -19.27
CA GLU A 149 -5.94 -0.80 -19.32
C GLU A 149 -4.89 -1.07 -20.40
N SER A 150 -4.56 -0.03 -21.16
CA SER A 150 -3.67 -0.16 -22.32
C SER A 150 -2.24 0.24 -21.96
N TYR A 151 -1.38 -0.78 -21.83
CA TYR A 151 0.06 -0.61 -21.61
C TYR A 151 0.91 -0.54 -22.89
N ASN A 152 0.29 -0.53 -24.08
CA ASN A 152 0.99 -0.69 -25.35
C ASN A 152 2.18 0.26 -25.56
N SER A 153 2.05 1.55 -25.24
CA SER A 153 3.17 2.50 -25.37
C SER A 153 4.32 2.16 -24.43
N LEU A 154 4.01 1.87 -23.16
CA LEU A 154 4.98 1.53 -22.12
C LEU A 154 5.68 0.18 -22.37
N LEU A 155 4.99 -0.75 -23.03
CA LEU A 155 5.57 -2.02 -23.46
C LEU A 155 6.53 -1.81 -24.64
N LEU A 156 6.14 -1.01 -25.63
CA LEU A 156 6.92 -0.81 -26.84
C LEU A 156 8.15 0.08 -26.63
N ASP A 157 8.12 0.99 -25.67
CA ASP A 157 9.27 1.83 -25.30
C ASP A 157 10.24 1.17 -24.29
N GLY A 158 9.90 -0.02 -23.78
CA GLY A 158 10.72 -0.79 -22.83
C GLY A 158 10.65 -0.28 -21.38
N SER A 159 9.70 0.60 -21.05
CA SER A 159 9.50 1.10 -19.68
C SER A 159 9.00 0.02 -18.70
N MET A 160 8.61 -1.15 -19.22
CA MET A 160 8.10 -2.29 -18.44
C MET A 160 9.14 -3.41 -18.27
N ALA A 161 10.44 -3.10 -18.31
CA ALA A 161 11.52 -4.10 -18.24
C ALA A 161 11.49 -5.00 -16.98
N ASP A 162 10.97 -4.50 -15.86
CA ASP A 162 10.82 -5.27 -14.62
C ASP A 162 9.56 -6.17 -14.60
N PHE A 163 8.69 -6.04 -15.62
CA PHE A 163 7.50 -6.86 -15.76
C PHE A 163 7.89 -8.23 -16.33
N LYS A 164 7.68 -9.28 -15.53
CA LYS A 164 8.09 -10.65 -15.85
C LYS A 164 7.55 -11.17 -17.19
N TYR A 165 6.38 -10.68 -17.62
CA TYR A 165 5.69 -11.14 -18.83
C TYR A 165 5.84 -10.18 -20.02
N GLU A 166 6.67 -9.15 -19.89
CA GLU A 166 6.84 -8.08 -20.88
C GLU A 166 6.95 -8.60 -22.32
N LYS A 167 7.86 -9.53 -22.59
CA LYS A 167 8.10 -10.06 -23.94
C LYS A 167 6.84 -10.55 -24.65
N VAL A 168 5.98 -11.26 -23.92
CA VAL A 168 4.75 -11.82 -24.50
C VAL A 168 3.76 -10.71 -24.82
N PHE A 169 3.65 -9.71 -23.95
CA PHE A 169 2.76 -8.56 -24.17
C PHE A 169 3.29 -7.59 -25.23
N VAL A 170 4.61 -7.40 -25.35
CA VAL A 170 5.24 -6.60 -26.42
C VAL A 170 4.90 -7.13 -27.80
N GLU A 171 4.92 -8.46 -27.99
CA GLU A 171 4.55 -9.06 -29.28
C GLU A 171 3.10 -8.75 -29.68
N LEU A 172 2.17 -8.79 -28.72
CA LEU A 172 0.77 -8.45 -28.94
C LEU A 172 0.59 -6.94 -29.18
N ALA A 173 1.33 -6.10 -28.44
CA ALA A 173 1.31 -4.64 -28.60
C ALA A 173 1.78 -4.24 -30.00
N GLY A 174 2.88 -4.83 -30.48
CA GLY A 174 3.41 -4.58 -31.82
C GLY A 174 2.48 -5.05 -32.94
N LYS A 175 1.71 -6.14 -32.73
CA LYS A 175 0.65 -6.56 -33.67
C LYS A 175 -0.49 -5.54 -33.71
N MET A 176 -0.90 -5.00 -32.58
CA MET A 176 -1.95 -3.97 -32.51
C MET A 176 -1.54 -2.65 -33.13
N GLU A 177 -0.28 -2.22 -32.93
CA GLU A 177 0.26 -0.98 -33.51
C GLU A 177 0.22 -1.02 -35.05
N LYS A 178 0.54 -2.18 -35.63
CA LYS A 178 0.56 -2.39 -37.09
C LYS A 178 -0.82 -2.70 -37.69
N CYS A 179 -1.86 -2.83 -36.86
CA CYS A 179 -3.18 -3.24 -37.31
C CYS A 179 -4.06 -2.01 -37.63
N SER A 180 -4.41 -1.84 -38.91
CA SER A 180 -5.33 -0.79 -39.38
C SER A 180 -6.81 -1.16 -39.29
N ASP A 181 -7.12 -2.44 -39.07
CA ASP A 181 -8.48 -2.97 -38.97
C ASP A 181 -8.97 -2.91 -37.52
N SER A 182 -10.05 -2.15 -37.29
CA SER A 182 -10.60 -1.92 -35.96
C SER A 182 -11.15 -3.19 -35.30
N ILE A 183 -11.73 -4.11 -36.06
CA ILE A 183 -12.29 -5.37 -35.54
C ILE A 183 -11.14 -6.29 -35.11
N LYS A 184 -10.09 -6.39 -35.94
CA LYS A 184 -8.89 -7.16 -35.58
C LYS A 184 -8.18 -6.56 -34.36
N LYS A 185 -8.13 -5.23 -34.25
CA LYS A 185 -7.56 -4.57 -33.07
C LYS A 185 -8.35 -4.89 -31.80
N GLN A 186 -9.68 -4.85 -31.84
CA GLN A 186 -10.52 -5.28 -30.72
C GLN A 186 -10.29 -6.75 -30.35
N THR A 187 -10.13 -7.62 -31.34
CA THR A 187 -9.81 -9.03 -31.11
C THR A 187 -8.46 -9.19 -30.39
N LEU A 188 -7.43 -8.44 -30.81
CA LEU A 188 -6.12 -8.47 -30.16
C LEU A 188 -6.15 -7.92 -28.72
N VAL A 189 -6.95 -6.88 -28.45
CA VAL A 189 -7.19 -6.39 -27.09
C VAL A 189 -7.81 -7.49 -26.23
N GLN A 190 -8.83 -8.19 -26.75
CA GLN A 190 -9.45 -9.29 -26.00
C GLN A 190 -8.46 -10.43 -25.72
N VAL A 191 -7.61 -10.79 -26.70
CA VAL A 191 -6.54 -11.77 -26.51
C VAL A 191 -5.57 -11.36 -25.41
N MET A 192 -5.19 -10.07 -25.31
CA MET A 192 -4.35 -9.59 -24.21
C MET A 192 -5.05 -9.74 -22.84
N LYS A 193 -6.32 -9.36 -22.75
CA LYS A 193 -7.10 -9.46 -21.51
C LYS A 193 -7.23 -10.91 -21.03
N ASP A 194 -7.52 -11.81 -21.96
CA ASP A 194 -7.67 -13.24 -21.68
C ASP A 194 -6.34 -13.84 -21.24
N MET A 195 -5.25 -13.51 -21.93
CA MET A 195 -3.90 -13.95 -21.57
C MET A 195 -3.49 -13.45 -20.18
N ALA A 196 -3.73 -12.18 -19.85
CA ALA A 196 -3.43 -11.65 -18.53
C ALA A 196 -4.21 -12.40 -17.44
N SER A 197 -5.49 -12.66 -17.68
CA SER A 197 -6.37 -13.42 -16.78
C SER A 197 -5.91 -14.87 -16.59
N GLU A 198 -5.43 -15.52 -17.65
CA GLU A 198 -4.88 -16.87 -17.60
C GLU A 198 -3.57 -16.93 -16.82
N ILE A 199 -2.66 -15.98 -17.05
CA ILE A 199 -1.39 -15.88 -16.31
C ILE A 199 -1.66 -15.67 -14.82
N LEU A 200 -2.59 -14.77 -14.45
CA LEU A 200 -2.99 -14.57 -13.05
C LEU A 200 -3.45 -15.88 -12.39
N LYS A 201 -4.28 -16.67 -13.07
CA LYS A 201 -4.77 -17.96 -12.54
C LYS A 201 -3.65 -19.01 -12.43
N ARG A 202 -2.75 -19.06 -13.41
CA ARG A 202 -1.69 -20.07 -13.50
C ARG A 202 -0.55 -19.81 -12.51
N ASP A 203 -0.05 -18.58 -12.49
CA ASP A 203 1.19 -18.24 -11.79
C ASP A 203 0.95 -17.65 -10.40
N TYR A 204 -0.24 -17.08 -10.17
CA TYR A 204 -0.63 -16.45 -8.91
C TYR A 204 -1.93 -17.04 -8.31
N PRO A 205 -2.07 -18.38 -8.19
CA PRO A 205 -3.32 -19.00 -7.75
C PRO A 205 -3.69 -18.68 -6.29
N ASN A 206 -2.69 -18.41 -5.45
CA ASN A 206 -2.81 -18.28 -4.00
C ASN A 206 -2.55 -16.86 -3.50
N ILE A 207 -3.05 -15.86 -4.23
CA ILE A 207 -2.99 -14.46 -3.80
C ILE A 207 -4.22 -14.08 -2.99
N ARG A 208 -4.07 -13.06 -2.15
CA ARG A 208 -5.19 -12.36 -1.53
C ARG A 208 -6.07 -11.80 -2.64
N LYS A 209 -7.36 -12.07 -2.55
CA LYS A 209 -8.38 -11.50 -3.44
C LYS A 209 -9.13 -10.42 -2.67
N GLU A 210 -9.77 -9.52 -3.38
CA GLU A 210 -10.75 -8.64 -2.75
C GLU A 210 -11.73 -9.50 -1.96
N SER A 211 -11.79 -9.24 -0.65
CA SER A 211 -12.88 -9.73 0.16
C SER A 211 -14.14 -9.12 -0.42
N GLN A 212 -15.07 -9.94 -0.95
CA GLN A 212 -16.41 -9.43 -1.21
C GLN A 212 -16.89 -8.76 0.08
N PRO A 213 -17.41 -7.51 0.01
CA PRO A 213 -17.84 -6.82 1.21
C PRO A 213 -18.86 -7.70 1.93
N SER A 214 -18.45 -8.28 3.05
CA SER A 214 -19.37 -8.97 3.94
C SER A 214 -20.34 -7.91 4.42
N PHE A 215 -21.62 -8.05 4.08
CA PHE A 215 -22.72 -7.19 4.51
C PHE A 215 -22.99 -7.32 6.02
N ASN A 216 -21.97 -7.20 6.87
CA ASN A 216 -22.10 -7.14 8.31
C ASN A 216 -21.40 -5.85 8.82
N ASN A 217 -21.92 -4.71 8.35
CA ASN A 217 -21.77 -3.44 9.05
C ASN A 217 -22.67 -3.47 10.30
N GLU A 218 -22.28 -4.19 11.34
CA GLU A 218 -22.84 -3.99 12.67
C GLU A 218 -22.14 -2.82 13.37
N ARG A 219 -22.65 -1.62 13.05
CA ARG A 219 -22.89 -0.51 13.98
C ARG A 219 -21.83 -0.27 15.08
N HIS A 220 -20.75 0.41 14.73
CA HIS A 220 -20.18 1.41 15.65
C HIS A 220 -20.85 2.77 15.42
N ILE A 221 -22.15 2.86 15.76
CA ILE A 221 -22.75 4.16 16.05
C ILE A 221 -22.30 4.51 17.47
N ALA A 222 -21.38 5.47 17.55
CA ALA A 222 -21.07 6.16 18.79
C ALA A 222 -22.38 6.59 19.46
N ARG A 223 -22.64 6.07 20.67
CA ARG A 223 -23.75 6.52 21.52
C ARG A 223 -23.52 8.00 21.83
N ILE A 224 -24.21 8.87 21.10
CA ILE A 224 -24.39 10.27 21.49
C ILE A 224 -25.10 10.27 22.85
N PRO A 225 -24.53 10.86 23.92
CA PRO A 225 -25.23 10.96 25.19
C PRO A 225 -26.48 11.84 25.02
N LEU A 226 -27.64 11.28 25.40
CA LEU A 226 -28.89 12.01 25.49
C LEU A 226 -28.72 13.24 26.39
N GLN A 227 -28.79 14.44 25.80
CA GLN A 227 -28.93 15.68 26.55
C GLN A 227 -30.23 15.62 27.36
N LYS A 228 -30.11 15.70 28.70
CA LYS A 228 -31.24 15.89 29.60
C LYS A 228 -31.93 17.21 29.25
N LYS A 229 -33.12 17.15 28.65
CA LYS A 229 -34.05 18.27 28.63
C LYS A 229 -34.46 18.58 30.08
N LYS A 230 -34.01 19.72 30.62
CA LYS A 230 -34.60 20.31 31.82
C LYS A 230 -36.06 20.62 31.52
N GLY A 231 -36.97 19.95 32.21
CA GLY A 231 -38.38 20.27 32.21
C GLY A 231 -38.61 21.67 32.78
N ARG A 232 -39.47 22.44 32.11
CA ARG A 232 -40.11 23.62 32.67
C ARG A 232 -40.98 23.18 33.86
N GLN A 233 -40.71 23.75 35.03
CA GLN A 233 -41.72 23.80 36.10
C GLN A 233 -42.72 24.92 35.78
N LEU A 234 -43.93 24.68 36.27
CA LEU A 234 -45.17 25.46 36.21
C LEU A 234 -44.97 26.96 36.50
#